data_AF-A0A844D158-F1
#
_entry.id   AF-A0A844D158-F1
#
_cell.length_a   1.000
_cell.length_b   1.000
_cell.length_c   1.000
_cell.angle_alpha   90.00
_cell.angle_beta   90.00
_cell.angle_gamma   90.00
#
_symmetry.space_group_name_H-M   'P 1'
#
loop_
_entity.id
_entity.type
_entity.pdbx_description
1 polymer ?
#
loop_
_entity_poly.entity_id
_entity_poly.type
_entity_poly.pdbx_seq_one_letter_code
_entity_poly.pdbx_strand_id
1 'polypeptide(L)'
;MATAEGENHVLFVIDESRSWLNSPGMAERLIATIEDVALQIGAKRLVGLGNSMGATMLLHLSRDVAFDTILAFTPQYSVDPAIVPEERRWRFFRRQIENFRFPAVQGLRPEKTAYFILHGDEADELIHALRFPPSQRVSHLILPGYGHRLAIKLKRKGALPTLVNLAIEGRHHRLGKRLMRLGAIPRHIFEADRDGFETSDINSAA
;
A
#
# COMPACT_ATOMS: atom_id res chain seq x y z
N MET A 1 5.66 -11.10 -15.36
CA MET A 1 4.60 -10.07 -15.52
C MET A 1 3.33 -10.60 -14.87
N ALA A 2 2.40 -9.75 -14.43
CA ALA A 2 1.24 -10.19 -13.65
C ALA A 2 0.42 -11.29 -14.33
N THR A 3 0.21 -11.19 -15.65
CA THR A 3 -0.55 -12.18 -16.43
C THR A 3 0.17 -13.52 -16.59
N ALA A 4 1.50 -13.56 -16.42
CA ALA A 4 2.35 -14.74 -16.65
C ALA A 4 1.95 -15.52 -17.92
N GLU A 5 1.96 -14.84 -19.07
CA GLU A 5 1.60 -15.43 -20.38
C GLU A 5 0.17 -16.02 -20.46
N GLY A 6 -0.72 -15.58 -19.58
CA GLY A 6 -2.12 -16.01 -19.53
C GLY A 6 -2.44 -16.98 -18.39
N GLU A 7 -1.44 -17.41 -17.61
CA GLU A 7 -1.67 -18.25 -16.43
C GLU A 7 -2.50 -17.53 -15.35
N ASN A 8 -2.34 -16.22 -15.20
CA ASN A 8 -3.09 -15.43 -14.24
C ASN A 8 -4.09 -14.53 -14.97
N HIS A 9 -5.35 -14.57 -14.55
CA HIS A 9 -6.35 -13.58 -14.92
C HIS A 9 -6.09 -12.29 -14.15
N VAL A 10 -6.17 -11.14 -14.83
CA VAL A 10 -5.87 -9.84 -14.24
C VAL A 10 -7.02 -8.88 -14.46
N LEU A 11 -7.56 -8.34 -13.37
CA LEU A 11 -8.51 -7.24 -13.37
C LEU A 11 -7.75 -5.93 -13.15
N PHE A 12 -7.81 -5.01 -14.13
CA PHE A 12 -7.24 -3.68 -13.99
C PHE A 12 -8.31 -2.70 -13.54
N VAL A 13 -8.04 -1.97 -12.46
CA VAL A 13 -8.94 -0.97 -11.91
C VAL A 13 -8.26 0.40 -11.94
N ILE A 14 -8.96 1.39 -12.48
CA ILE A 14 -8.54 2.78 -12.50
C ILE A 14 -9.71 3.60 -11.96
N ASP A 15 -9.43 4.43 -10.95
CA ASP A 15 -10.34 5.45 -10.48
C ASP A 15 -10.05 6.75 -11.27
N GLU A 16 -10.81 6.96 -12.34
CA GLU A 16 -10.63 8.11 -13.24
C GLU A 16 -10.96 9.44 -12.58
N SER A 17 -11.95 9.46 -11.67
CA SER A 17 -12.33 10.65 -10.92
C SER A 17 -11.34 10.97 -9.81
N ARG A 18 -10.47 10.02 -9.45
CA ARG A 18 -9.50 10.11 -8.35
C ARG A 18 -10.23 10.38 -7.03
N SER A 19 -11.20 9.52 -6.74
CA SER A 19 -12.02 9.59 -5.53
C SER A 19 -11.47 8.79 -4.34
N TRP A 20 -10.47 7.92 -4.56
CA TRP A 20 -9.98 6.98 -3.55
C TRP A 20 -11.12 6.11 -2.97
N LEU A 21 -11.97 5.57 -3.85
CA LEU A 21 -13.22 4.83 -3.51
C LEU A 21 -14.35 5.65 -2.90
N ASN A 22 -14.20 6.97 -2.70
CA ASN A 22 -15.26 7.76 -2.07
C ASN A 22 -16.40 8.11 -3.03
N SER A 23 -16.30 7.82 -4.33
CA SER A 23 -17.45 7.91 -5.24
C SER A 23 -18.59 6.96 -4.81
N PRO A 24 -19.85 7.43 -4.74
CA PRO A 24 -20.97 6.61 -4.30
C PRO A 24 -21.09 5.28 -5.06
N GLY A 25 -21.21 4.17 -4.32
CA GLY A 25 -21.36 2.82 -4.87
C GLY A 25 -20.12 2.21 -5.53
N MET A 26 -19.00 2.95 -5.62
CA MET A 26 -17.77 2.46 -6.26
C MET A 26 -17.18 1.25 -5.52
N ALA A 27 -17.12 1.31 -4.19
CA ALA A 27 -16.57 0.22 -3.39
C ALA A 27 -17.41 -1.06 -3.53
N GLU A 28 -18.73 -0.97 -3.40
CA GLU A 28 -19.65 -2.09 -3.58
C GLU A 28 -19.51 -2.73 -4.96
N ARG A 29 -19.46 -1.91 -6.01
CA ARG A 29 -19.32 -2.38 -7.38
C ARG A 29 -17.99 -3.11 -7.59
N LEU A 30 -16.90 -2.59 -7.03
CA LEU A 30 -15.59 -3.23 -7.13
C LEU A 30 -15.54 -4.54 -6.35
N ILE A 31 -16.12 -4.60 -5.14
CA ILE A 31 -16.22 -5.83 -4.35
C ILE A 31 -16.97 -6.89 -5.15
N ALA A 32 -18.18 -6.58 -5.61
CA ALA A 32 -19.00 -7.50 -6.40
C ALA A 32 -18.27 -7.96 -7.67
N THR A 33 -17.63 -7.04 -8.40
CA THR A 33 -16.88 -7.38 -9.62
C THR A 33 -15.70 -8.32 -9.33
N ILE A 34 -14.96 -8.08 -8.24
CA ILE A 34 -13.82 -8.93 -7.86
C ILE A 34 -14.32 -10.34 -7.50
N GLU A 35 -15.40 -10.43 -6.71
CA GLU A 35 -15.98 -11.70 -6.28
C GLU A 35 -16.59 -12.49 -7.44
N ASP A 36 -17.35 -11.83 -8.31
CA ASP A 36 -17.98 -12.42 -9.49
C ASP A 36 -16.92 -12.96 -10.47
N VAL A 37 -15.89 -12.16 -10.76
CA VAL A 37 -14.80 -12.58 -11.65
C VAL A 37 -14.04 -13.75 -11.04
N ALA A 38 -13.70 -13.68 -9.75
CA ALA A 38 -12.98 -14.76 -9.06
C ALA A 38 -13.79 -16.07 -9.09
N LEU A 39 -15.11 -16.00 -8.87
CA LEU A 39 -15.99 -17.15 -8.94
C LEU A 39 -16.07 -17.71 -10.36
N GLN A 40 -16.30 -16.85 -11.37
CA GLN A 40 -16.46 -17.24 -12.76
C GLN A 40 -15.24 -18.00 -13.32
N ILE A 41 -14.02 -17.59 -12.93
CA ILE A 41 -12.78 -18.23 -13.38
C ILE A 41 -12.31 -19.35 -12.46
N GLY A 42 -12.99 -19.59 -11.34
CA GLY A 42 -12.56 -20.55 -10.32
C GLY A 42 -11.20 -20.19 -9.70
N ALA A 43 -10.99 -18.90 -9.41
CA ALA A 43 -9.73 -18.39 -8.88
C ALA A 43 -9.38 -19.07 -7.54
N LYS A 44 -8.20 -19.70 -7.48
CA LYS A 44 -7.71 -20.34 -6.25
C LYS A 44 -7.07 -19.36 -5.28
N ARG A 45 -6.62 -18.21 -5.79
CA ARG A 45 -5.97 -17.16 -5.03
C ARG A 45 -6.35 -15.80 -5.58
N LEU A 46 -6.54 -14.86 -4.69
CA LEU A 46 -6.79 -13.47 -5.00
C LEU A 46 -5.65 -12.61 -4.47
N VAL A 47 -4.91 -11.97 -5.38
CA VAL A 47 -3.73 -11.16 -5.05
C VAL A 47 -3.96 -9.72 -5.46
N GLY A 48 -3.80 -8.82 -4.51
CA GLY A 48 -3.95 -7.38 -4.73
C GLY A 48 -2.59 -6.73 -4.98
N LEU A 49 -2.48 -5.97 -6.06
CA LEU A 49 -1.34 -5.12 -6.36
C LEU A 49 -1.84 -3.68 -6.50
N GLY A 50 -1.25 -2.75 -5.77
CA GLY A 50 -1.67 -1.35 -5.82
C GLY A 50 -0.49 -0.40 -5.70
N ASN A 51 -0.61 0.79 -6.30
CA ASN A 51 0.35 1.86 -6.18
C ASN A 51 -0.35 3.18 -5.86
N SER A 52 0.17 3.94 -4.89
CA SER A 52 -0.38 5.25 -4.49
C SER A 52 -1.87 5.14 -4.16
N MET A 53 -2.72 5.91 -4.84
CA MET A 53 -4.18 5.82 -4.72
C MET A 53 -4.71 4.40 -4.84
N GLY A 54 -4.29 3.64 -5.86
CA GLY A 54 -4.75 2.26 -6.04
C GLY A 54 -4.33 1.34 -4.90
N ALA A 55 -3.20 1.60 -4.24
CA ALA A 55 -2.79 0.88 -3.04
C ALA A 55 -3.70 1.21 -1.85
N THR A 56 -4.02 2.49 -1.65
CA THR A 56 -4.97 2.95 -0.63
C THR A 56 -6.34 2.31 -0.81
N MET A 57 -6.87 2.36 -2.04
CA MET A 57 -8.15 1.73 -2.40
C MET A 57 -8.14 0.23 -2.09
N LEU A 58 -7.09 -0.48 -2.52
CA LEU A 58 -6.94 -1.91 -2.27
C LEU A 58 -6.91 -2.25 -0.78
N LEU A 59 -6.24 -1.44 0.05
CA LEU A 59 -6.23 -1.64 1.49
C LEU A 59 -7.62 -1.43 2.10
N HIS A 60 -8.41 -0.46 1.61
CA HIS A 60 -9.82 -0.32 2.03
C HIS A 60 -10.67 -1.52 1.62
N LEU A 61 -10.57 -1.99 0.37
CA LEU A 61 -11.32 -3.15 -0.12
C LEU A 61 -10.97 -4.43 0.64
N SER A 62 -9.73 -4.55 1.14
CA SER A 62 -9.29 -5.73 1.90
C SER A 62 -10.03 -5.97 3.22
N ARG A 63 -10.81 -4.97 3.68
CA ARG A 63 -11.71 -5.07 4.84
C ARG A 63 -12.90 -5.98 4.60
N ASP A 64 -13.31 -6.10 3.33
CA ASP A 64 -14.48 -6.86 2.91
C ASP A 64 -14.04 -8.06 2.06
N VAL A 65 -13.12 -7.84 1.11
CA VAL A 65 -12.58 -8.88 0.22
C VAL A 65 -11.38 -9.61 0.84
N ALA A 66 -11.42 -10.94 0.84
CA ALA A 66 -10.32 -11.77 1.34
C ALA A 66 -9.25 -11.98 0.26
N PHE A 67 -8.19 -11.17 0.32
CA PHE A 67 -6.99 -11.38 -0.51
C PHE A 67 -6.03 -12.34 0.19
N ASP A 68 -5.37 -13.22 -0.56
CA ASP A 68 -4.26 -14.02 -0.02
C ASP A 68 -3.06 -13.13 0.28
N THR A 69 -2.77 -12.19 -0.61
CA THR A 69 -1.61 -11.29 -0.52
C THR A 69 -1.94 -9.93 -1.07
N ILE A 70 -1.51 -8.89 -0.38
CA ILE A 70 -1.52 -7.51 -0.87
C ILE A 70 -0.09 -6.99 -0.91
N LEU A 71 0.32 -6.49 -2.07
CA LEU A 71 1.55 -5.72 -2.26
C LEU A 71 1.18 -4.27 -2.61
N ALA A 72 1.25 -3.41 -1.60
CA ALA A 72 0.85 -2.01 -1.64
C ALA A 72 2.10 -1.11 -1.69
N PHE A 73 2.28 -0.41 -2.81
CA PHE A 73 3.35 0.57 -2.97
C PHE A 73 2.83 1.97 -2.66
N THR A 74 3.53 2.68 -1.79
CA THR A 74 3.32 4.09 -1.42
C THR A 74 1.85 4.47 -1.16
N PRO A 75 1.05 3.66 -0.43
CA PRO A 75 -0.33 4.00 -0.16
C PRO A 75 -0.42 5.25 0.71
N GLN A 76 -1.46 6.05 0.51
CA GLN A 76 -1.84 7.07 1.47
C GLN A 76 -2.49 6.40 2.68
N TYR A 77 -2.22 6.89 3.89
CA TYR A 77 -2.95 6.47 5.08
C TYR A 77 -4.38 7.00 5.05
N SER A 78 -4.55 8.22 4.56
CA SER A 78 -5.83 8.90 4.48
C SER A 78 -5.81 9.94 3.38
N VAL A 79 -6.96 10.17 2.75
CA VAL A 79 -7.17 11.30 1.84
C VAL A 79 -7.98 12.43 2.46
N ASP A 80 -8.44 12.26 3.70
CA ASP A 80 -9.20 13.27 4.43
C ASP A 80 -8.26 14.39 4.92
N PRO A 81 -8.47 15.66 4.52
CA PRO A 81 -7.65 16.80 4.96
C PRO A 81 -7.71 17.05 6.47
N ALA A 82 -8.70 16.54 7.18
CA ALA A 82 -8.74 16.59 8.64
C ALA A 82 -7.75 15.61 9.29
N ILE A 83 -7.35 14.53 8.60
CA ILE A 83 -6.47 13.49 9.15
C ILE A 83 -5.02 13.68 8.69
N VAL A 84 -4.82 14.09 7.43
CA VAL A 84 -3.49 14.40 6.86
C VAL A 84 -3.54 15.77 6.18
N PRO A 85 -3.56 16.87 6.95
CA PRO A 85 -3.57 18.23 6.41
C PRO A 85 -2.30 18.60 5.64
N GLU A 86 -1.17 17.94 5.92
CA GLU A 86 0.13 18.18 5.30
C GLU A 86 0.18 17.71 3.84
N GLU A 87 -0.70 16.79 3.44
CA GLU A 87 -0.75 16.24 2.09
C GLU A 87 -1.29 17.28 1.08
N ARG A 88 -0.39 17.91 0.32
CA ARG A 88 -0.76 18.96 -0.64
C ARG A 88 -0.81 18.52 -2.09
N ARG A 89 -0.22 17.37 -2.45
CA ARG A 89 -0.01 16.92 -3.84
C ARG A 89 -1.34 16.68 -4.57
N TRP A 90 -2.35 16.22 -3.84
CA TRP A 90 -3.65 15.83 -4.40
C TRP A 90 -4.79 16.79 -4.03
N ARG A 91 -4.47 17.99 -3.54
CA ARG A 91 -5.45 18.94 -2.99
C ARG A 91 -6.63 19.23 -3.93
N PHE A 92 -6.40 19.30 -5.24
CA PHE A 92 -7.47 19.53 -6.22
C PHE A 92 -8.53 18.42 -6.19
N PHE A 93 -8.12 17.14 -6.25
CA PHE A 93 -9.05 16.00 -6.23
C PHE A 93 -9.67 15.80 -4.85
N ARG A 94 -8.88 15.98 -3.78
CA ARG A 94 -9.39 15.88 -2.39
C ARG A 94 -10.54 16.85 -2.12
N ARG A 95 -10.53 18.05 -2.71
CA ARG A 95 -11.60 19.05 -2.58
C ARG A 95 -12.90 18.65 -3.28
N GLN A 96 -12.85 17.69 -4.20
CA GLN A 96 -14.02 17.19 -4.92
C GLN A 96 -14.71 16.04 -4.17
N ILE A 97 -14.10 15.51 -3.11
CA ILE A 97 -14.69 14.47 -2.27
C ILE A 97 -15.60 15.15 -1.23
N GLU A 98 -16.90 15.00 -1.40
CA GLU A 98 -17.91 15.57 -0.48
C GLU A 98 -18.04 14.76 0.82
N ASN A 99 -17.86 13.44 0.73
CA ASN A 99 -17.99 12.53 1.86
C ASN A 99 -16.81 11.54 1.90
N PHE A 100 -15.98 11.65 2.94
CA PHE A 100 -14.88 10.72 3.19
C PHE A 100 -15.37 9.45 3.89
N ARG A 101 -16.10 8.61 3.15
CA ARG A 101 -16.58 7.30 3.64
C ARG A 101 -15.43 6.40 4.10
N PHE A 102 -14.27 6.55 3.49
CA PHE A 102 -13.04 5.86 3.88
C PHE A 102 -12.04 6.88 4.44
N PRO A 103 -12.23 7.33 5.69
CA PRO A 103 -11.44 8.44 6.23
C PRO A 103 -9.99 8.05 6.41
N ALA A 104 -9.69 6.82 6.83
CA ALA A 104 -8.32 6.33 6.99
C ALA A 104 -8.23 4.81 6.77
N VAL A 105 -7.04 4.33 6.40
CA VAL A 105 -6.74 2.91 6.28
C VAL A 105 -6.65 2.29 7.68
N GLN A 106 -7.72 1.65 8.10
CA GLN A 106 -7.88 0.98 9.38
C GLN A 106 -8.60 -0.36 9.18
N GLY A 107 -8.56 -1.23 10.20
CA GLY A 107 -9.27 -2.51 10.15
C GLY A 107 -8.70 -3.50 9.13
N LEU A 108 -7.39 -3.45 8.87
CA LEU A 108 -6.71 -4.49 8.10
C LEU A 108 -6.92 -5.85 8.79
N ARG A 109 -6.99 -6.92 7.99
CA ARG A 109 -7.32 -8.29 8.44
C ARG A 109 -6.12 -9.24 8.27
N PRO A 110 -5.01 -9.05 9.02
CA PRO A 110 -3.77 -9.80 8.82
C PRO A 110 -3.89 -11.29 9.14
N GLU A 111 -4.98 -11.72 9.78
CA GLU A 111 -5.37 -13.12 9.95
C GLU A 111 -5.92 -13.76 8.67
N LYS A 112 -6.35 -12.96 7.69
CA LYS A 112 -6.84 -13.42 6.38
C LYS A 112 -5.91 -13.08 5.23
N THR A 113 -5.14 -12.00 5.34
CA THR A 113 -4.36 -11.44 4.24
C THR A 113 -2.92 -11.18 4.64
N ALA A 114 -1.97 -11.62 3.83
CA ALA A 114 -0.58 -11.23 3.97
C ALA A 114 -0.34 -9.83 3.37
N TYR A 115 -0.11 -8.83 4.22
CA TYR A 115 0.11 -7.45 3.79
C TYR A 115 1.60 -7.12 3.69
N PHE A 116 2.00 -6.59 2.54
CA PHE A 116 3.28 -5.93 2.29
C PHE A 116 3.01 -4.49 1.90
N ILE A 117 3.23 -3.56 2.83
CA ILE A 117 3.04 -2.11 2.64
C ILE A 117 4.42 -1.48 2.56
N LEU A 118 4.72 -0.84 1.42
CA LEU A 118 6.04 -0.31 1.12
C LEU A 118 5.98 1.20 0.94
N HIS A 119 6.73 1.94 1.75
CA HIS A 119 6.87 3.39 1.62
C HIS A 119 8.32 3.79 1.35
N GLY A 120 8.50 5.01 0.82
CA GLY A 120 9.78 5.71 0.86
C GLY A 120 9.96 6.48 2.18
N ASP A 121 11.10 7.13 2.32
CA ASP A 121 11.47 7.98 3.46
C ASP A 121 11.41 9.49 3.16
N GLU A 122 11.03 9.88 1.93
CA GLU A 122 10.71 11.30 1.65
C GLU A 122 9.58 11.79 2.57
N ALA A 123 9.66 13.05 3.02
CA ALA A 123 8.72 13.63 3.99
C ALA A 123 7.24 13.46 3.58
N ASP A 124 6.93 13.69 2.31
CA ASP A 124 5.56 13.52 1.76
C ASP A 124 5.06 12.06 1.76
N GLU A 125 5.95 11.09 1.93
CA GLU A 125 5.59 9.69 2.15
C GLU A 125 5.46 9.37 3.64
N LEU A 126 6.37 9.89 4.47
CA LEU A 126 6.40 9.65 5.91
C LEU A 126 5.16 10.20 6.62
N ILE A 127 4.60 11.34 6.16
CA ILE A 127 3.32 11.85 6.69
C ILE A 127 2.20 10.79 6.59
N HIS A 128 2.26 9.86 5.64
CA HIS A 128 1.31 8.75 5.56
C HIS A 128 1.85 7.50 6.27
N ALA A 129 3.08 7.10 5.98
CA ALA A 129 3.65 5.84 6.46
C ALA A 129 3.59 5.70 7.99
N LEU A 130 3.89 6.79 8.70
CA LEU A 130 3.96 6.80 10.17
C LEU A 130 2.57 6.83 10.84
N ARG A 131 1.50 7.14 10.09
CA ARG A 131 0.13 7.17 10.64
C ARG A 131 -0.60 5.82 10.58
N PHE A 132 -0.09 4.84 9.85
CA PHE A 132 -0.66 3.49 9.86
C PHE A 132 -0.61 2.89 11.29
N PRO A 133 -1.64 2.15 11.73
CA PRO A 133 -1.59 1.47 13.01
C PRO A 133 -0.43 0.47 13.07
N PRO A 134 0.39 0.47 14.14
CA PRO A 134 1.47 -0.51 14.28
C PRO A 134 0.88 -1.92 14.36
N SER A 135 1.48 -2.86 13.62
CA SER A 135 1.08 -4.27 13.64
C SER A 135 2.27 -5.17 13.33
N GLN A 136 2.52 -6.15 14.20
CA GLN A 136 3.56 -7.16 13.96
C GLN A 136 3.18 -8.17 12.87
N ARG A 137 1.89 -8.25 12.50
CA ARG A 137 1.39 -9.17 11.46
C ARG A 137 1.31 -8.54 10.06
N VAL A 138 1.65 -7.26 9.94
CA VAL A 138 1.72 -6.53 8.66
C VAL A 138 3.18 -6.23 8.35
N SER A 139 3.65 -6.61 7.17
CA SER A 139 4.99 -6.24 6.71
C SER A 139 4.98 -4.81 6.19
N HIS A 140 5.02 -3.84 7.11
CA HIS A 140 5.18 -2.42 6.78
C HIS A 140 6.66 -2.06 6.74
N LEU A 141 7.17 -1.77 5.55
CA LEU A 141 8.58 -1.54 5.29
C LEU A 141 8.80 -0.14 4.70
N ILE A 142 9.85 0.54 5.18
CA ILE A 142 10.39 1.77 4.61
C ILE A 142 11.58 1.40 3.73
N LEU A 143 11.69 2.00 2.55
CA LEU A 143 12.86 1.89 1.67
C LEU A 143 13.59 3.24 1.67
N PRO A 144 14.70 3.40 2.42
CA PRO A 144 15.44 4.65 2.48
C PRO A 144 15.99 5.09 1.11
N GLY A 145 15.98 6.40 0.84
CA GLY A 145 16.32 7.00 -0.45
C GLY A 145 15.25 6.84 -1.54
N TYR A 146 14.04 6.42 -1.17
CA TYR A 146 12.89 6.32 -2.06
C TYR A 146 11.81 7.31 -1.66
N GLY A 147 10.97 7.63 -2.64
CA GLY A 147 9.85 8.55 -2.49
C GLY A 147 8.62 8.01 -3.19
N HIS A 148 7.71 8.89 -3.57
CA HIS A 148 6.45 8.49 -4.20
C HIS A 148 6.61 7.64 -5.48
N ARG A 149 7.73 7.82 -6.20
CA ARG A 149 8.08 7.06 -7.41
C ARG A 149 8.71 5.68 -7.12
N LEU A 150 8.49 5.12 -5.93
CA LEU A 150 9.13 3.88 -5.47
C LEU A 150 8.97 2.73 -6.47
N ALA A 151 7.74 2.39 -6.88
CA ALA A 151 7.49 1.28 -7.80
C ALA A 151 8.18 1.49 -9.16
N ILE A 152 8.21 2.73 -9.66
CA ILE A 152 8.89 3.09 -10.92
C ILE A 152 10.41 2.90 -10.78
N LYS A 153 11.01 3.37 -9.67
CA LYS A 153 12.44 3.18 -9.39
C LYS A 153 12.77 1.68 -9.30
N LEU A 154 11.95 0.88 -8.63
CA LEU A 154 12.12 -0.59 -8.57
C LEU A 154 11.98 -1.26 -9.93
N LYS A 155 11.07 -0.78 -10.80
CA LYS A 155 10.92 -1.27 -12.18
C LYS A 155 12.18 -1.00 -12.99
N ARG A 156 12.70 0.24 -12.93
CA ARG A 156 13.93 0.63 -13.62
C ARG A 156 15.16 -0.16 -13.18
N LYS A 157 15.22 -0.55 -11.90
CA LYS A 157 16.26 -1.42 -11.35
C LYS A 157 16.04 -2.92 -11.65
N GLY A 158 14.99 -3.29 -12.40
CA GLY A 158 14.65 -4.68 -12.70
C GLY A 158 14.13 -5.50 -11.50
N ALA A 159 13.90 -4.87 -10.34
CA ALA A 159 13.50 -5.57 -9.12
C ALA A 159 11.98 -5.82 -9.05
N LEU A 160 11.17 -4.92 -9.62
CA LEU A 160 9.71 -4.97 -9.50
C LEU A 160 9.09 -6.29 -10.00
N PRO A 161 9.46 -6.84 -11.19
CA PRO A 161 8.86 -8.09 -11.67
C PRO A 161 9.04 -9.25 -10.69
N THR A 162 10.23 -9.39 -10.10
CA THR A 162 10.50 -10.44 -9.10
C THR A 162 9.65 -10.27 -7.85
N LEU A 163 9.51 -9.05 -7.33
CA LEU A 163 8.70 -8.79 -6.14
C LEU A 163 7.22 -9.12 -6.39
N VAL A 164 6.68 -8.71 -7.53
CA VAL A 164 5.30 -9.00 -7.94
C VAL A 164 5.09 -10.51 -8.10
N ASN A 165 5.98 -11.21 -8.78
CA ASN A 165 5.86 -12.67 -8.94
C ASN A 165 5.90 -13.39 -7.58
N LEU A 166 6.80 -13.00 -6.68
CA LEU A 166 6.87 -13.60 -5.34
C LEU A 166 5.59 -13.35 -4.52
N ALA A 167 4.95 -12.19 -4.69
CA ALA A 167 3.65 -11.91 -4.08
C ALA A 167 2.53 -12.78 -4.67
N ILE A 168 2.44 -12.86 -6.01
CA ILE A 168 1.46 -13.69 -6.73
C ILE A 168 1.60 -15.17 -6.35
N GLU A 169 2.83 -15.66 -6.25
CA GLU A 169 3.12 -17.05 -5.89
C GLU A 169 2.91 -17.35 -4.38
N GLY A 170 2.63 -16.35 -3.55
CA GLY A 170 2.50 -16.53 -2.09
C GLY A 170 3.82 -16.86 -1.40
N ARG A 171 4.97 -16.48 -1.99
CA ARG A 171 6.31 -16.76 -1.45
C ARG A 171 6.73 -15.69 -0.43
N HIS A 172 5.90 -15.46 0.59
CA HIS A 172 6.01 -14.31 1.52
C HIS A 172 7.38 -14.19 2.19
N HIS A 173 7.95 -15.29 2.67
CA HIS A 173 9.29 -15.27 3.27
C HIS A 173 10.38 -14.81 2.28
N ARG A 174 10.32 -15.29 1.03
CA ARG A 174 11.28 -14.89 -0.01
C ARG A 174 11.05 -13.45 -0.45
N LEU A 175 9.80 -13.01 -0.52
CA LEU A 175 9.43 -11.61 -0.80
C LEU A 175 10.04 -10.68 0.25
N GLY A 176 9.82 -10.95 1.55
CA GLY A 176 10.41 -10.19 2.65
C GLY A 176 11.94 -10.15 2.56
N LYS A 177 12.61 -11.30 2.40
CA LYS A 177 14.07 -11.36 2.23
C LYS A 177 14.56 -10.54 1.04
N ARG A 178 13.84 -10.56 -0.08
CA ARG A 178 14.21 -9.78 -1.27
C ARG A 178 14.07 -8.28 -1.02
N LEU A 179 13.02 -7.85 -0.32
CA LEU A 179 12.84 -6.46 0.08
C LEU A 179 13.95 -5.98 1.01
N MET A 180 14.32 -6.77 2.03
CA MET A 180 15.44 -6.42 2.91
C MET A 180 16.76 -6.30 2.14
N ARG A 181 17.03 -7.17 1.16
CA ARG A 181 18.21 -7.07 0.28
C ARG A 181 18.20 -5.82 -0.62
N LEU A 182 17.03 -5.23 -0.85
CA LEU A 182 16.89 -3.96 -1.57
C LEU A 182 17.04 -2.74 -0.65
N GLY A 183 17.37 -2.97 0.63
CA GLY A 183 17.54 -1.91 1.64
C GLY A 183 16.24 -1.57 2.37
N ALA A 184 15.16 -2.33 2.19
CA ALA A 184 13.97 -2.12 2.99
C ALA A 184 14.24 -2.43 4.47
N ILE A 185 13.66 -1.64 5.35
CA ILE A 185 13.73 -1.80 6.81
C ILE A 185 12.31 -1.83 7.38
N PRO A 186 12.03 -2.63 8.42
CA PRO A 186 10.76 -2.57 9.12
C PRO A 186 10.47 -1.16 9.64
N ARG A 187 9.24 -0.67 9.45
CA ARG A 187 8.86 0.69 9.86
C ARG A 187 9.16 0.97 11.33
N HIS A 188 8.89 0.03 12.23
CA HIS A 188 9.16 0.21 13.66
C HIS A 188 10.66 0.36 13.98
N ILE A 189 11.56 -0.22 13.17
CA ILE A 189 13.01 -0.03 13.32
C ILE A 189 13.38 1.37 12.81
N PHE A 190 12.85 1.76 11.64
CA PHE A 190 13.06 3.11 11.11
C PHE A 190 12.60 4.21 12.08
N GLU A 191 11.44 4.04 12.71
CA GLU A 191 10.91 4.96 13.73
C GLU A 191 11.87 5.07 14.93
N ALA A 192 12.31 3.94 15.48
CA ALA A 192 13.23 3.92 16.61
C ALA A 192 14.58 4.59 16.29
N ASP A 193 15.14 4.35 15.11
CA ASP A 193 16.38 5.00 14.68
C ASP A 193 16.19 6.51 14.56
N ARG A 194 15.09 6.96 13.94
CA ARG A 194 14.77 8.38 13.72
C ARG A 194 14.59 9.13 15.04
N ASP A 195 13.87 8.56 16.00
CA ASP A 195 13.63 9.18 17.30
C ASP A 195 14.92 9.19 18.17
N GLY A 196 15.81 8.21 17.97
CA GLY A 196 17.15 8.20 18.55
C GLY A 196 18.04 9.36 18.07
N PHE A 197 17.94 9.74 16.80
CA PHE A 197 18.64 10.93 16.27
C PHE A 197 18.04 12.23 16.81
N GLU A 198 16.71 12.36 16.82
CA GLU A 198 16.03 13.56 17.36
C GLU A 198 16.35 13.78 18.85
N THR A 199 16.50 12.72 19.64
CA THR A 199 16.87 12.83 21.06
C THR A 199 18.36 13.10 21.31
N SER A 200 19.26 12.68 20.42
CA SER A 200 20.69 13.01 20.52
C SER A 200 21.01 14.47 20.17
N ASP A 201 20.24 15.10 19.28
CA ASP A 201 20.44 16.49 18.86
C ASP A 201 19.96 17.50 19.93
N ILE A 202 19.06 17.10 20.83
CA ILE A 202 18.61 17.95 21.95
C ILE A 202 19.65 17.98 23.08
N ASN A 203 20.42 16.89 23.26
CA ASN A 203 21.41 16.78 24.33
C ASN A 203 22.80 17.35 23.97
N SER A 204 23.01 17.80 22.73
CA SER A 204 24.26 18.44 22.30
C SER A 204 24.20 19.98 22.32
N ALA A 205 23.08 20.56 22.73
CA ALA A 205 22.82 22.01 22.78
C ALA A 205 22.65 22.56 24.21
N ALA A 206 23.09 21.83 25.25
CA ALA A 206 23.05 22.24 26.65
C ALA A 206 24.45 22.54 27.22
#